data_AF-A0A402BJE5-F1
#
_entry.id   AF-A0A402BJE5-F1
#
_cell.length_a   1.000
_cell.length_b   1.000
_cell.length_c   1.000
_cell.angle_alpha   90.00
_cell.angle_beta   90.00
_cell.angle_gamma   90.00
#
_symmetry.space_group_name_H-M   'P 1'
#
loop_
_entity.id
_entity.type
_entity.pdbx_description
1 polymer ?
#
loop_
_entity_poly.entity_id
_entity_poly.type
_entity_poly.pdbx_seq_one_letter_code
_entity_poly.pdbx_strand_id
1 'polypeptide(L)'
;MDYTMKIDLLSAFHDKDVQSALQRFVELYEYTFPGRVAAYYVEGSYADATAVQTSDVDIVVIFRTQAGDSSLSVDADQLWQQLSLPEEIELDPTFVDETSLQEGVWPAMKFGGRLIYGEDICQRYPLLPLVEWTSDRMHAAYWLCLNVYQRPIPFQLPLNFPDPDDEFFGYTRRTLLLSDGTEVPCTRDIIRTSGWAATALLASQAGQYVARKRDCQRLYRQYIGDEWSTLLEDIYLYCRGEWQYLIPADPTMRAKLRAICERMLYFERHFLQLYRPYLLSQFRQAEGKQLERAIWLQENAPWNGIEIQEALQAARQRQQKSLL
;
A
#
# COMPACT_ATOMS: atom_id res chain seq x y z
N MET A 1 -29.14 -20.42 -13.82
CA MET A 1 -28.97 -20.27 -12.37
C MET A 1 -29.72 -19.02 -11.97
N ASP A 2 -30.60 -19.12 -10.98
CA ASP A 2 -31.39 -17.99 -10.50
C ASP A 2 -30.45 -17.07 -9.68
N TYR A 3 -29.82 -16.10 -10.35
CA TYR A 3 -28.90 -15.11 -9.75
C TYR A 3 -29.65 -14.06 -8.90
N THR A 4 -30.84 -14.36 -8.40
CA THR A 4 -31.57 -13.54 -7.42
C THR A 4 -31.08 -13.80 -5.99
N MET A 5 -29.80 -14.13 -5.80
CA MET A 5 -29.14 -13.78 -4.54
C MET A 5 -29.00 -12.26 -4.53
N LYS A 6 -29.99 -11.61 -3.92
CA LYS A 6 -29.96 -10.18 -3.63
C LYS A 6 -28.59 -9.85 -3.03
N ILE A 7 -27.85 -9.01 -3.74
CA ILE A 7 -26.69 -8.30 -3.24
C ILE A 7 -27.21 -7.34 -2.15
N ASP A 8 -27.60 -7.85 -0.98
CA ASP A 8 -27.91 -7.04 0.21
C ASP A 8 -26.65 -6.31 0.73
N LEU A 9 -25.48 -6.65 0.16
CA LEU A 9 -24.14 -6.21 0.51
C LEU A 9 -23.84 -4.73 0.19
N LEU A 10 -24.62 -4.09 -0.70
CA LEU A 10 -24.34 -2.72 -1.16
C LEU A 10 -25.04 -1.62 -0.35
N SER A 11 -26.05 -1.96 0.46
CA SER A 11 -26.69 -1.00 1.39
C SER A 11 -25.72 -0.35 2.39
N ALA A 12 -24.57 -0.99 2.54
CA ALA A 12 -23.40 -0.61 3.30
C ALA A 12 -22.71 0.70 2.89
N PHE A 13 -22.75 1.03 1.60
CA PHE A 13 -22.07 2.20 1.05
C PHE A 13 -23.09 3.32 0.88
N HIS A 14 -22.73 4.55 1.21
CA HIS A 14 -23.64 5.68 0.98
C HIS A 14 -23.63 6.17 -0.48
N ASP A 15 -22.56 5.85 -1.21
CA ASP A 15 -22.35 6.26 -2.59
C ASP A 15 -22.96 5.24 -3.57
N LYS A 16 -23.99 5.65 -4.32
CA LYS A 16 -24.70 4.79 -5.27
C LYS A 16 -23.91 4.47 -6.52
N ASP A 17 -23.00 5.35 -6.92
CA ASP A 17 -22.21 5.18 -8.13
C ASP A 17 -21.13 4.13 -7.85
N VAL A 18 -20.50 4.19 -6.68
CA VAL A 18 -19.59 3.14 -6.19
C VAL A 18 -20.30 1.79 -6.05
N GLN A 19 -21.51 1.77 -5.49
CA GLN A 19 -22.29 0.52 -5.42
C GLN A 19 -22.53 -0.08 -6.81
N SER A 20 -22.93 0.77 -7.76
CA SER A 20 -23.24 0.34 -9.13
C SER A 20 -21.98 -0.15 -9.86
N ALA A 21 -20.84 0.51 -9.65
CA ALA A 21 -19.55 0.08 -10.19
C ALA A 21 -19.11 -1.27 -9.60
N LEU A 22 -19.19 -1.45 -8.28
CA LEU A 22 -18.88 -2.71 -7.60
C LEU A 22 -19.80 -3.84 -8.04
N GLN A 23 -21.10 -3.58 -8.19
CA GLN A 23 -22.05 -4.56 -8.69
C GLN A 23 -21.67 -5.02 -10.10
N ARG A 24 -21.42 -4.08 -11.03
CA ARG A 24 -21.02 -4.39 -12.40
C ARG A 24 -19.70 -5.15 -12.45
N PHE A 25 -18.75 -4.80 -11.58
CA PHE A 25 -17.48 -5.50 -11.44
C PHE A 25 -17.70 -6.96 -11.02
N VAL A 26 -18.46 -7.21 -9.95
CA VAL A 26 -18.77 -8.57 -9.47
C VAL A 26 -19.51 -9.37 -10.55
N GLU A 27 -20.54 -8.79 -11.17
CA GLU A 27 -21.32 -9.47 -12.22
C GLU A 27 -20.45 -9.88 -13.41
N LEU A 28 -19.53 -9.01 -13.84
CA LEU A 28 -18.61 -9.29 -14.94
C LEU A 28 -17.64 -10.45 -14.62
N TYR A 29 -17.09 -10.45 -13.40
CA TYR A 29 -16.15 -11.47 -12.97
C TYR A 29 -16.85 -12.81 -12.73
N GLU A 30 -18.04 -12.83 -12.13
CA GLU A 30 -18.84 -14.04 -11.98
C GLU A 30 -19.29 -14.61 -13.33
N TYR A 31 -19.58 -13.75 -14.31
CA TYR A 31 -19.90 -14.17 -15.67
C TYR A 31 -18.69 -14.77 -16.39
N THR A 32 -17.52 -14.14 -16.28
CA THR A 32 -16.30 -14.55 -16.99
C THR A 32 -15.62 -15.77 -16.34
N PHE A 33 -15.67 -15.86 -15.02
CA PHE A 33 -14.99 -16.88 -14.23
C PHE A 33 -15.97 -17.68 -13.35
N PRO A 34 -16.97 -18.36 -13.95
CA PRO A 34 -18.08 -18.95 -13.21
C PRO A 34 -17.61 -20.00 -12.20
N GLY A 35 -17.91 -19.74 -10.92
CA GLY A 35 -17.55 -20.61 -9.80
C GLY A 35 -16.05 -20.66 -9.48
N ARG A 36 -15.23 -19.82 -10.13
CA ARG A 36 -13.79 -19.72 -9.88
C ARG A 36 -13.45 -18.64 -8.86
N VAL A 37 -14.31 -17.65 -8.66
CA VAL A 37 -14.10 -16.64 -7.62
C VAL A 37 -14.67 -17.15 -6.29
N ALA A 38 -13.89 -16.99 -5.24
CA ALA A 38 -14.25 -17.38 -3.89
C ALA A 38 -14.97 -16.26 -3.14
N ALA A 39 -14.45 -15.05 -3.27
CA ALA A 39 -14.86 -13.90 -2.49
C ALA A 39 -14.37 -12.58 -3.10
N TYR A 40 -15.09 -11.51 -2.77
CA TYR A 40 -14.74 -10.13 -3.07
C TYR A 40 -14.75 -9.34 -1.76
N TYR A 41 -13.67 -8.62 -1.50
CA TYR A 41 -13.54 -7.72 -0.36
C TYR A 41 -13.30 -6.31 -0.84
N VAL A 42 -13.88 -5.33 -0.15
CA VAL A 42 -13.43 -3.94 -0.25
C VAL A 42 -12.44 -3.69 0.88
N GLU A 43 -11.35 -3.00 0.58
CA GLU A 43 -10.36 -2.54 1.54
C GLU A 43 -10.38 -1.02 1.69
N GLY A 44 -9.41 -0.49 2.44
CA GLY A 44 -9.16 0.94 2.51
C GLY A 44 -10.32 1.75 3.10
N SER A 45 -10.53 2.92 2.51
CA SER A 45 -11.40 3.96 3.05
C SER A 45 -12.90 3.62 2.94
N TYR A 46 -13.28 2.84 1.93
CA TYR A 46 -14.66 2.38 1.76
C TYR A 46 -15.01 1.26 2.74
N ALA A 47 -14.05 0.38 3.07
CA ALA A 47 -14.26 -0.68 4.04
C ALA A 47 -14.49 -0.16 5.46
N ASP A 48 -13.80 0.92 5.84
CA ASP A 48 -13.85 1.48 7.20
C ASP A 48 -14.76 2.71 7.37
N ALA A 49 -15.53 3.05 6.31
CA ALA A 49 -16.43 4.19 6.24
C ALA A 49 -15.73 5.55 6.45
N THR A 50 -14.50 5.69 5.96
CA THR A 50 -13.74 6.95 5.98
C THR A 50 -13.34 7.43 4.59
N ALA A 51 -14.06 6.99 3.56
CA ALA A 51 -13.94 7.48 2.20
C ALA A 51 -14.26 8.98 2.15
N VAL A 52 -13.40 9.72 1.46
CA VAL A 52 -13.62 11.09 0.99
C VAL A 52 -13.85 11.07 -0.51
N GLN A 53 -14.34 12.16 -1.10
CA GLN A 53 -14.71 12.25 -2.52
C GLN A 53 -13.60 11.77 -3.48
N THR A 54 -12.34 12.03 -3.14
CA THR A 54 -11.19 11.65 -3.96
C THR A 54 -10.59 10.30 -3.55
N SER A 55 -11.36 9.40 -2.94
CA SER A 55 -10.86 8.08 -2.55
C SER A 55 -11.07 7.08 -3.66
N ASP A 56 -10.02 6.32 -3.93
CA ASP A 56 -10.06 5.08 -4.69
C ASP A 56 -10.85 4.00 -3.92
N VAL A 57 -11.35 3.04 -4.69
CA VAL A 57 -12.02 1.83 -4.19
C VAL A 57 -11.07 0.66 -4.35
N ASP A 58 -10.36 0.32 -3.28
CA ASP A 58 -9.52 -0.88 -3.23
C ASP A 58 -10.42 -2.12 -3.16
N ILE A 59 -10.34 -3.01 -4.16
CA ILE A 59 -11.09 -4.27 -4.19
C ILE A 59 -10.12 -5.46 -4.25
N VAL A 60 -10.35 -6.47 -3.42
CA VAL A 60 -9.61 -7.73 -3.45
C VAL A 60 -10.51 -8.83 -3.96
N VAL A 61 -10.08 -9.53 -5.00
CA VAL A 61 -10.76 -10.68 -5.59
C VAL A 61 -9.96 -11.92 -5.26
N ILE A 62 -10.57 -12.86 -4.53
CA ILE A 62 -9.93 -14.11 -4.15
C ILE A 62 -10.41 -15.19 -5.12
N PHE A 63 -9.49 -15.73 -5.93
CA PHE A 63 -9.77 -16.85 -6.81
C PHE A 63 -9.55 -18.18 -6.09
N ARG A 64 -10.47 -19.11 -6.30
CA ARG A 64 -10.32 -20.52 -5.92
C ARG A 64 -9.22 -21.11 -6.76
N THR A 65 -8.17 -21.59 -6.11
CA THR A 65 -7.12 -22.32 -6.81
C THR A 65 -7.69 -23.64 -7.30
N GLN A 66 -7.57 -23.90 -8.59
CA GLN A 66 -7.52 -25.27 -9.09
C GLN A 66 -6.07 -25.61 -9.39
N ALA A 67 -5.66 -26.83 -9.06
CA ALA A 67 -4.30 -27.27 -9.29
C ALA A 67 -3.91 -27.08 -10.77
N GLY A 68 -2.91 -26.21 -11.03
CA GLY A 68 -2.32 -26.00 -12.36
C GLY A 68 -2.72 -24.72 -13.10
N ASP A 69 -3.56 -23.85 -12.54
CA ASP A 69 -4.10 -22.68 -13.25
C ASP A 69 -3.40 -21.36 -12.88
N SER A 70 -2.13 -21.22 -13.27
CA SER A 70 -1.33 -20.02 -12.99
C SER A 70 -1.68 -18.81 -13.86
N SER A 71 -2.57 -18.95 -14.85
CA SER A 71 -2.95 -17.85 -15.76
C SER A 71 -4.12 -17.02 -15.26
N LEU A 72 -4.91 -17.49 -14.29
CA LEU A 72 -6.14 -16.80 -13.86
C LEU A 72 -5.91 -15.35 -13.44
N SER A 73 -4.85 -15.05 -12.70
CA SER A 73 -4.57 -13.67 -12.28
C SER A 73 -4.21 -12.77 -13.47
N VAL A 74 -3.57 -13.32 -14.50
CA VAL A 74 -3.22 -12.60 -15.72
C VAL A 74 -4.47 -12.36 -16.57
N ASP A 75 -5.33 -13.37 -16.71
CA ASP A 75 -6.59 -13.25 -17.45
C ASP A 75 -7.55 -12.27 -16.76
N ALA A 76 -7.60 -12.29 -15.43
CA ALA A 76 -8.34 -11.34 -14.61
C ALA A 76 -7.84 -9.90 -14.82
N ASP A 77 -6.53 -9.69 -14.73
CA ASP A 77 -5.95 -8.37 -14.98
C ASP A 77 -6.23 -7.88 -16.41
N GLN A 78 -6.10 -8.74 -17.43
CA GLN A 78 -6.44 -8.39 -18.80
C GLN A 78 -7.91 -8.01 -18.98
N LEU A 79 -8.83 -8.72 -18.33
CA LEU A 79 -10.25 -8.38 -18.33
C LEU A 79 -10.48 -7.00 -17.68
N TRP A 80 -9.80 -6.74 -16.57
CA TRP A 80 -9.86 -5.44 -15.90
C TRP A 80 -9.39 -4.30 -16.80
N GLN A 81 -8.26 -4.45 -17.50
CA GLN A 81 -7.76 -3.43 -18.44
C GLN A 81 -8.71 -3.15 -19.62
N GLN A 82 -9.64 -4.07 -19.92
CA GLN A 82 -10.66 -3.89 -20.96
C GLN A 82 -11.96 -3.28 -20.44
N LEU A 83 -12.14 -3.22 -19.12
CA LEU A 83 -13.37 -2.71 -18.52
C LEU A 83 -13.38 -1.18 -18.53
N SER A 84 -14.36 -0.61 -19.23
CA SER A 84 -14.67 0.82 -19.12
C SER A 84 -15.67 1.06 -17.99
N LEU A 85 -15.18 1.71 -16.94
CA LEU A 85 -15.96 2.28 -15.86
C LEU A 85 -16.17 3.79 -16.08
N PRO A 86 -17.13 4.41 -15.36
CA PRO A 86 -17.19 5.87 -15.27
C PRO A 86 -15.84 6.45 -14.85
N GLU A 87 -15.44 7.57 -15.47
CA GLU A 87 -14.14 8.21 -15.23
C GLU A 87 -13.97 8.69 -13.79
N GLU A 88 -15.07 8.87 -13.07
CA GLU A 88 -15.11 9.38 -11.70
C GLU A 88 -14.79 8.32 -10.63
N ILE A 89 -14.76 7.04 -10.99
CA ILE A 89 -14.53 5.94 -10.04
C ILE A 89 -13.20 5.24 -10.34
N GLU A 90 -12.21 5.52 -9.50
CA GLU A 90 -10.93 4.80 -9.47
C GLU A 90 -11.12 3.49 -8.68
N LEU A 91 -11.39 2.39 -9.39
CA LEU A 91 -11.36 1.04 -8.83
C LEU A 91 -9.93 0.46 -8.95
N ASP A 92 -9.36 -0.05 -7.87
CA ASP A 92 -8.01 -0.66 -7.85
C ASP A 92 -8.09 -2.13 -7.42
N PRO A 93 -8.22 -3.07 -8.38
CA PRO A 93 -8.38 -4.47 -8.06
C PRO A 93 -7.04 -5.16 -7.77
N THR A 94 -7.02 -5.92 -6.68
CA THR A 94 -5.96 -6.86 -6.34
C THR A 94 -6.49 -8.30 -6.48
N PHE A 95 -5.84 -9.11 -7.30
CA PHE A 95 -6.19 -10.51 -7.50
C PHE A 95 -5.33 -11.41 -6.63
N VAL A 96 -5.96 -12.26 -5.82
CA VAL A 96 -5.29 -13.13 -4.86
C VAL A 96 -5.70 -14.57 -5.10
N ASP A 97 -4.72 -15.47 -5.13
CA ASP A 97 -4.94 -16.91 -5.17
C ASP A 97 -5.23 -17.42 -3.75
N GLU A 98 -6.33 -18.17 -3.55
CA GLU A 98 -6.72 -18.71 -2.25
C GLU A 98 -5.61 -19.57 -1.59
N THR A 99 -4.81 -20.29 -2.38
CA THR A 99 -3.67 -21.08 -1.86
C THR A 99 -2.60 -20.19 -1.26
N SER A 100 -2.37 -18.98 -1.79
CA SER A 100 -1.41 -18.04 -1.19
C SER A 100 -1.81 -17.63 0.23
N LEU A 101 -3.10 -17.69 0.57
CA LEU A 101 -3.59 -17.38 1.92
C LEU A 101 -3.20 -18.43 2.95
N GLN A 102 -2.77 -19.63 2.53
CA GLN A 102 -2.23 -20.64 3.45
C GLN A 102 -0.93 -20.17 4.12
N GLU A 103 -0.14 -19.34 3.43
CA GLU A 103 1.05 -18.67 4.01
C GLU A 103 0.62 -17.56 5.00
N GLY A 104 -0.57 -16.99 4.79
CA GLY A 104 -1.29 -16.15 5.75
C GLY A 104 -1.96 -14.95 5.10
N VAL A 105 -3.03 -14.49 5.72
CA VAL A 105 -3.85 -13.36 5.24
C VAL A 105 -3.24 -12.03 5.69
N TRP A 106 -3.20 -11.04 4.81
CA TRP A 106 -2.74 -9.70 5.17
C TRP A 106 -3.62 -9.05 6.25
N PRO A 107 -3.05 -8.26 7.18
CA PRO A 107 -3.83 -7.57 8.21
C PRO A 107 -4.92 -6.65 7.65
N ALA A 108 -4.63 -5.99 6.53
CA ALA A 108 -5.59 -5.13 5.82
C ALA A 108 -6.83 -5.94 5.41
N MET A 109 -6.65 -7.05 4.69
CA MET A 109 -7.76 -7.90 4.30
C MET A 109 -8.48 -8.54 5.50
N LYS A 110 -7.72 -9.06 6.48
CA LYS A 110 -8.28 -9.86 7.58
C LYS A 110 -9.10 -9.05 8.60
N PHE A 111 -8.65 -7.85 8.93
CA PHE A 111 -9.26 -7.02 9.98
C PHE A 111 -9.77 -5.66 9.46
N GLY A 112 -9.23 -5.19 8.34
CA GLY A 112 -9.62 -3.94 7.68
C GLY A 112 -10.63 -4.15 6.56
N GLY A 113 -10.61 -5.30 5.91
CA GLY A 113 -11.43 -5.62 4.75
C GLY A 113 -12.88 -5.88 5.10
N ARG A 114 -13.74 -5.62 4.12
CA ARG A 114 -15.17 -5.88 4.19
C ARG A 114 -15.58 -6.82 3.07
N LEU A 115 -16.08 -8.00 3.42
CA LEU A 115 -16.66 -8.92 2.45
C LEU A 115 -17.88 -8.26 1.77
N ILE A 116 -17.87 -8.21 0.44
CA ILE A 116 -18.96 -7.65 -0.38
C ILE A 116 -19.65 -8.68 -1.27
N TYR A 117 -19.06 -9.86 -1.50
CA TYR A 117 -19.71 -10.99 -2.19
C TYR A 117 -18.92 -12.29 -1.98
N GLY A 118 -19.59 -13.44 -1.99
CA GLY A 118 -18.98 -14.77 -1.86
C GLY A 118 -18.83 -15.26 -0.42
N GLU A 119 -17.81 -16.05 -0.15
CA GLU A 119 -17.54 -16.67 1.17
C GLU A 119 -16.54 -15.85 1.99
N ASP A 120 -16.69 -15.84 3.33
CA ASP A 120 -15.69 -15.23 4.23
C ASP A 120 -14.45 -16.14 4.37
N ILE A 121 -13.67 -16.25 3.29
CA ILE A 121 -12.46 -17.08 3.19
C ILE A 121 -11.36 -16.60 4.15
N CYS A 122 -11.25 -15.30 4.41
CA CYS A 122 -10.18 -14.72 5.23
C CYS A 122 -10.18 -15.22 6.68
N GLN A 123 -11.35 -15.63 7.22
CA GLN A 123 -11.44 -16.22 8.56
C GLN A 123 -10.89 -17.65 8.64
N ARG A 124 -10.74 -18.34 7.51
CA ARG A 124 -10.29 -19.75 7.47
C ARG A 124 -8.78 -19.90 7.60
N TYR A 125 -8.04 -18.89 7.16
CA TYR A 125 -6.59 -18.91 7.06
C TYR A 125 -5.93 -18.13 8.20
N PRO A 126 -4.68 -18.44 8.59
CA PRO A 126 -3.98 -17.69 9.63
C PRO A 126 -3.71 -16.24 9.19
N LEU A 127 -3.35 -15.38 10.14
CA LEU A 127 -2.80 -14.08 9.81
C LEU A 127 -1.36 -14.25 9.30
N LEU A 128 -0.93 -13.45 8.31
CA LEU A 128 0.44 -13.44 7.83
C LEU A 128 1.43 -13.29 9.01
N PRO A 129 2.46 -14.15 9.13
CA PRO A 129 3.45 -14.04 10.19
C PRO A 129 4.07 -12.65 10.28
N LEU A 130 4.27 -12.16 11.50
CA LEU A 130 4.76 -10.80 11.75
C LEU A 130 6.13 -10.54 11.10
N VAL A 131 7.00 -11.55 11.03
CA VAL A 131 8.31 -11.43 10.38
C VAL A 131 8.18 -11.20 8.88
N GLU A 132 7.25 -11.89 8.22
CA GLU A 132 6.97 -11.72 6.79
C GLU A 132 6.29 -10.38 6.53
N TRP A 133 5.32 -10.01 7.38
CA TRP A 133 4.69 -8.70 7.33
C TRP A 133 5.71 -7.57 7.50
N THR A 134 6.61 -7.69 8.47
CA THR A 134 7.68 -6.71 8.70
C THR A 134 8.56 -6.58 7.47
N SER A 135 8.97 -7.72 6.88
CA SER A 135 9.82 -7.71 5.70
C SER A 135 9.15 -7.04 4.51
N ASP A 136 7.91 -7.43 4.24
CA ASP A 136 7.12 -6.84 3.18
C ASP A 136 6.95 -5.32 3.35
N ARG A 137 6.59 -4.87 4.54
CA ARG A 137 6.36 -3.44 4.82
C ARG A 137 7.65 -2.61 4.79
N MET A 138 8.75 -3.12 5.35
CA MET A 138 10.05 -2.45 5.30
C MET A 138 10.51 -2.23 3.86
N HIS A 139 10.42 -3.27 3.04
CA HIS A 139 10.79 -3.22 1.63
C HIS A 139 9.89 -2.32 0.79
N ALA A 140 8.57 -2.39 1.00
CA ALA A 140 7.62 -1.54 0.29
C ALA A 140 7.78 -0.05 0.68
N ALA A 141 7.96 0.26 1.96
CA ALA A 141 8.20 1.63 2.42
C ALA A 141 9.50 2.20 1.82
N TYR A 142 10.58 1.42 1.80
CA TYR A 142 11.82 1.79 1.12
C TYR A 142 11.61 2.10 -0.37
N TRP A 143 10.94 1.20 -1.10
CA TRP A 143 10.64 1.39 -2.51
C TRP A 143 9.87 2.69 -2.76
N LEU A 144 8.83 2.94 -1.95
CA LEU A 144 7.99 4.13 -2.07
C LEU A 144 8.75 5.42 -1.79
N CYS A 145 9.57 5.48 -0.72
CA CYS A 145 10.39 6.65 -0.41
C CYS A 145 11.31 7.08 -1.57
N LEU A 146 11.76 6.13 -2.39
CA LEU A 146 12.65 6.41 -3.52
C LEU A 146 11.88 6.68 -4.81
N ASN A 147 10.90 5.83 -5.16
CA ASN A 147 10.28 5.88 -6.48
C ASN A 147 9.18 6.93 -6.60
N VAL A 148 8.38 7.14 -5.55
CA VAL A 148 7.27 8.09 -5.59
C VAL A 148 7.78 9.52 -5.85
N TYR A 149 8.92 9.86 -5.25
CA TYR A 149 9.56 11.17 -5.42
C TYR A 149 10.69 11.17 -6.45
N GLN A 150 10.79 10.11 -7.26
CA GLN A 150 11.77 9.97 -8.36
C GLN A 150 13.21 10.29 -7.91
N ARG A 151 13.61 9.72 -6.76
CA ARG A 151 14.95 9.95 -6.19
C ARG A 151 16.03 9.43 -7.15
N PRO A 152 17.17 10.13 -7.28
CA PRO A 152 18.29 9.62 -8.07
C PRO A 152 18.79 8.27 -7.53
N ILE A 153 19.04 7.33 -8.45
CA ILE A 153 19.63 6.02 -8.16
C ILE A 153 21.03 5.89 -8.79
N PRO A 154 22.01 5.28 -8.10
CA PRO A 154 21.92 4.77 -6.73
C PRO A 154 21.79 5.90 -5.71
N PHE A 155 20.91 5.73 -4.73
CA PHE A 155 20.63 6.79 -3.76
C PHE A 155 21.64 6.75 -2.59
N GLN A 156 21.77 7.87 -1.89
CA GLN A 156 22.66 8.00 -0.72
C GLN A 156 22.01 8.85 0.38
N LEU A 157 22.43 8.65 1.63
CA LEU A 157 22.06 9.51 2.76
C LEU A 157 23.12 10.62 2.99
N PRO A 158 22.70 11.80 3.48
CA PRO A 158 21.31 12.20 3.75
C PRO A 158 20.51 12.45 2.46
N LEU A 159 19.22 12.12 2.45
CA LEU A 159 18.32 12.50 1.35
C LEU A 159 18.20 14.03 1.28
N ASN A 160 18.05 14.60 0.09
CA ASN A 160 17.68 16.01 -0.08
C ASN A 160 16.17 16.14 -0.30
N PHE A 161 15.64 17.37 -0.43
CA PHE A 161 14.27 17.56 -0.91
C PHE A 161 14.07 16.97 -2.31
N PRO A 162 12.87 16.44 -2.66
CA PRO A 162 12.57 15.99 -4.02
C PRO A 162 12.80 17.10 -5.07
N ASP A 163 12.36 18.31 -4.75
CA ASP A 163 12.58 19.52 -5.54
C ASP A 163 12.75 20.72 -4.60
N PRO A 164 13.96 21.21 -4.34
CA PRO A 164 14.16 22.30 -3.39
C PRO A 164 13.56 23.65 -3.82
N ASP A 165 13.26 23.83 -5.11
CA ASP A 165 12.75 25.09 -5.66
C ASP A 165 11.21 25.15 -5.69
N ASP A 166 10.54 24.01 -5.51
CA ASP A 166 9.08 23.92 -5.38
C ASP A 166 8.58 24.40 -4.01
N GLU A 167 7.39 25.02 -3.98
CA GLU A 167 6.80 25.56 -2.74
C GLU A 167 6.61 24.51 -1.65
N PHE A 168 6.33 23.26 -2.04
CA PHE A 168 6.16 22.13 -1.14
C PHE A 168 7.27 21.10 -1.30
N PHE A 169 8.43 21.56 -1.76
CA PHE A 169 9.64 20.78 -1.93
C PHE A 169 9.51 19.57 -2.86
N GLY A 170 8.52 19.56 -3.76
CA GLY A 170 8.22 18.49 -4.69
C GLY A 170 7.38 17.35 -4.11
N TYR A 171 6.94 17.45 -2.85
CA TYR A 171 6.10 16.42 -2.20
C TYR A 171 4.65 16.38 -2.72
N THR A 172 4.22 17.40 -3.46
CA THR A 172 2.83 17.52 -3.97
C THR A 172 2.71 17.37 -5.48
N ARG A 173 3.71 16.75 -6.14
CA ARG A 173 3.74 16.62 -7.61
C ARG A 173 2.72 15.65 -8.20
N ARG A 174 2.21 14.69 -7.42
CA ARG A 174 1.15 13.78 -7.87
C ARG A 174 -0.13 14.57 -8.11
N THR A 175 -0.81 14.24 -9.20
CA THR A 175 -2.13 14.79 -9.53
C THR A 175 -3.26 13.87 -9.06
N LEU A 176 -4.43 14.46 -8.85
CA LEU A 176 -5.72 13.81 -8.67
C LEU A 176 -6.65 14.29 -9.77
N LEU A 177 -7.43 13.38 -10.35
CA LEU A 177 -8.53 13.72 -11.23
C LEU A 177 -9.76 14.07 -10.37
N LEU A 178 -10.28 15.28 -10.53
CA LEU A 178 -11.52 15.71 -9.89
C LEU A 178 -12.74 15.24 -10.69
N SER A 179 -13.93 15.30 -10.09
CA SER A 179 -15.19 14.91 -10.73
C SER A 179 -15.55 15.75 -11.97
N ASP A 180 -14.91 16.88 -12.19
CA ASP A 180 -15.06 17.71 -13.39
C ASP A 180 -14.02 17.39 -14.48
N GLY A 181 -13.20 16.35 -14.29
CA GLY A 181 -12.12 15.95 -15.19
C GLY A 181 -10.84 16.77 -15.05
N THR A 182 -10.76 17.71 -14.10
CA THR A 182 -9.56 18.51 -13.89
C THR A 182 -8.51 17.73 -13.10
N GLU A 183 -7.27 17.71 -13.58
CA GLU A 183 -6.13 17.22 -12.80
C GLU A 183 -5.56 18.32 -11.90
N VAL A 184 -5.44 18.03 -10.59
CA VAL A 184 -4.89 18.96 -9.60
C VAL A 184 -3.78 18.34 -8.76
N PRO A 185 -2.71 19.09 -8.39
CA PRO A 185 -1.69 18.62 -7.46
C PRO A 185 -2.26 18.25 -6.08
N CYS A 186 -1.66 17.27 -5.41
CA CYS A 186 -2.21 16.72 -4.17
C CYS A 186 -1.17 16.28 -3.14
N THR A 187 -1.63 15.97 -1.93
CA THR A 187 -0.84 15.48 -0.80
C THR A 187 -0.91 13.96 -0.62
N ARG A 188 -1.53 13.21 -1.56
CA ARG A 188 -1.78 11.75 -1.46
C ARG A 188 -0.48 10.98 -1.23
N ASP A 189 0.60 11.36 -1.90
CA ASP A 189 1.89 10.70 -1.75
C ASP A 189 2.56 10.93 -0.40
N ILE A 190 2.38 12.11 0.24
CA ILE A 190 2.86 12.36 1.61
C ILE A 190 2.25 11.34 2.57
N ILE A 191 0.94 11.12 2.47
CA ILE A 191 0.21 10.19 3.33
C ILE A 191 0.60 8.74 3.00
N ARG A 192 0.77 8.41 1.72
CA ARG A 192 1.18 7.08 1.27
C ARG A 192 2.56 6.74 1.83
N THR A 193 3.58 7.53 1.52
CA THR A 193 4.96 7.21 1.92
C THR A 193 5.12 7.20 3.45
N SER A 194 4.56 8.19 4.15
CA SER A 194 4.63 8.24 5.62
C SER A 194 3.86 7.11 6.30
N GLY A 195 2.66 6.77 5.83
CA GLY A 195 1.85 5.70 6.41
C GLY A 195 2.48 4.32 6.26
N TRP A 196 3.11 4.06 5.11
CA TRP A 196 3.85 2.82 4.87
C TRP A 196 5.12 2.73 5.72
N ALA A 197 5.92 3.81 5.79
CA ALA A 197 7.09 3.86 6.67
C ALA A 197 6.70 3.66 8.14
N ALA A 198 5.68 4.36 8.64
CA ALA A 198 5.19 4.21 10.00
C ALA A 198 4.69 2.78 10.29
N THR A 199 3.99 2.14 9.33
CA THR A 199 3.56 0.74 9.45
C THR A 199 4.75 -0.21 9.52
N ALA A 200 5.78 0.01 8.70
CA ALA A 200 7.00 -0.79 8.72
C ALA A 200 7.74 -0.67 10.07
N LEU A 201 7.83 0.55 10.61
CA LEU A 201 8.44 0.79 11.93
C LEU A 201 7.62 0.16 13.05
N LEU A 202 6.29 0.24 13.01
CA LEU A 202 5.40 -0.43 13.97
C LEU A 202 5.59 -1.95 13.97
N ALA A 203 5.66 -2.55 12.78
CA ALA A 203 5.91 -3.99 12.65
C ALA A 203 7.30 -4.36 13.17
N SER A 204 8.34 -3.62 12.78
CA SER A 204 9.73 -3.96 13.10
C SER A 204 10.11 -3.67 14.56
N GLN A 205 9.66 -2.57 15.14
CA GLN A 205 10.11 -2.13 16.47
C GLN A 205 9.15 -2.54 17.59
N ALA A 206 7.84 -2.50 17.32
CA ALA A 206 6.81 -2.77 18.32
C ALA A 206 6.10 -4.12 18.12
N GLY A 207 6.40 -4.83 17.03
CA GLY A 207 5.75 -6.09 16.69
C GLY A 207 4.24 -5.95 16.48
N GLN A 208 3.79 -4.81 15.94
CA GLN A 208 2.38 -4.51 15.78
C GLN A 208 1.95 -4.60 14.31
N TYR A 209 0.76 -5.16 14.09
CA TYR A 209 0.08 -5.07 12.79
C TYR A 209 -0.69 -3.76 12.69
N VAL A 210 -0.76 -3.22 11.46
CA VAL A 210 -1.64 -2.11 11.11
C VAL A 210 -2.62 -2.61 10.06
N ALA A 211 -3.88 -2.79 10.46
CA ALA A 211 -4.92 -3.26 9.55
C ALA A 211 -5.56 -2.14 8.75
N ARG A 212 -5.71 -0.94 9.34
CA ARG A 212 -6.39 0.19 8.71
C ARG A 212 -5.48 1.39 8.71
N LYS A 213 -5.49 2.13 7.60
CA LYS A 213 -4.74 3.38 7.44
C LYS A 213 -5.00 4.37 8.58
N ARG A 214 -6.26 4.50 9.00
CA ARG A 214 -6.68 5.39 10.10
C ARG A 214 -6.14 5.03 11.47
N ASP A 215 -5.69 3.80 11.66
CA ASP A 215 -5.15 3.34 12.93
C ASP A 215 -3.65 3.60 13.04
N CYS A 216 -2.96 3.82 11.91
CA CYS A 216 -1.49 3.89 11.84
C CYS A 216 -0.92 4.94 12.80
N GLN A 217 -1.35 6.19 12.71
CA GLN A 217 -0.85 7.29 13.54
C GLN A 217 -1.16 7.10 15.04
N ARG A 218 -2.34 6.56 15.36
CA ARG A 218 -2.74 6.25 16.74
C ARG A 218 -1.86 5.14 17.33
N LEU A 219 -1.67 4.05 16.58
CA LEU A 219 -0.83 2.93 16.98
C LEU A 219 0.63 3.38 17.10
N TYR A 220 1.13 4.20 16.16
CA TYR A 220 2.48 4.73 16.20
C TYR A 220 2.73 5.53 17.47
N ARG A 221 1.82 6.44 17.82
CA ARG A 221 1.91 7.18 19.09
C ARG A 221 1.85 6.25 20.30
N GLN A 222 0.99 5.24 20.28
CA GLN A 222 0.80 4.33 21.40
C GLN A 222 2.05 3.46 21.66
N TYR A 223 2.70 2.96 20.62
CA TYR A 223 3.73 1.93 20.74
C TYR A 223 5.17 2.42 20.49
N ILE A 224 5.36 3.48 19.70
CA ILE A 224 6.67 4.09 19.44
C ILE A 224 6.76 5.44 20.16
N GLY A 225 5.78 6.33 19.94
CA GLY A 225 5.58 7.52 20.77
C GLY A 225 6.71 8.57 20.73
N ASP A 226 7.51 8.61 19.65
CA ASP A 226 8.62 9.54 19.51
C ASP A 226 8.22 10.89 18.86
N GLU A 227 9.21 11.71 18.50
CA GLU A 227 9.04 13.04 17.89
C GLU A 227 8.26 13.04 16.56
N TRP A 228 8.18 11.90 15.86
CA TRP A 228 7.47 11.76 14.58
C TRP A 228 5.97 11.56 14.75
N SER A 229 5.52 11.17 15.94
CA SER A 229 4.10 10.92 16.21
C SER A 229 3.23 12.13 15.82
N THR A 230 3.67 13.35 16.15
CA THR A 230 2.92 14.58 15.83
C THR A 230 2.90 14.85 14.32
N LEU A 231 3.97 14.50 13.59
CA LEU A 231 3.98 14.64 12.13
C LEU A 231 2.95 13.71 11.50
N LEU A 232 2.91 12.44 11.90
CA LEU A 232 1.98 11.46 11.35
C LEU A 232 0.51 11.82 11.62
N GLU A 233 0.24 12.36 12.80
CA GLU A 233 -1.08 12.90 13.14
C GLU A 233 -1.42 14.14 12.32
N ASP A 234 -0.51 15.10 12.16
CA ASP A 234 -0.72 16.29 11.33
C ASP A 234 -1.01 15.88 9.87
N ILE A 235 -0.24 14.93 9.31
CA ILE A 235 -0.47 14.40 7.96
C ILE A 235 -1.86 13.77 7.86
N TYR A 236 -2.26 12.98 8.84
CA TYR A 236 -3.57 12.34 8.80
C TYR A 236 -4.73 13.35 8.98
N LEU A 237 -4.59 14.28 9.94
CA LEU A 237 -5.61 15.28 10.25
C LEU A 237 -5.78 16.26 9.10
N TYR A 238 -4.69 16.89 8.66
CA TYR A 238 -4.75 17.96 7.67
C TYR A 238 -4.79 17.42 6.25
N CYS A 239 -3.78 16.64 5.84
CA CYS A 239 -3.67 16.21 4.45
C CYS A 239 -4.82 15.28 4.06
N ARG A 240 -5.20 14.29 4.90
CA ARG A 240 -6.33 13.39 4.59
C ARG A 240 -7.68 13.98 5.00
N GLY A 241 -7.79 14.48 6.23
CA GLY A 241 -9.06 14.90 6.82
C GLY A 241 -9.54 16.25 6.30
N GLU A 242 -8.88 17.33 6.73
CA GLU A 242 -9.33 18.69 6.46
C GLU A 242 -9.22 19.09 4.98
N TRP A 243 -8.11 18.74 4.32
CA TRP A 243 -7.85 19.13 2.94
C TRP A 243 -8.30 18.08 1.92
N GLN A 244 -8.70 16.88 2.38
CA GLN A 244 -9.12 15.78 1.50
C GLN A 244 -8.15 15.54 0.35
N TYR A 245 -6.86 15.48 0.67
CA TYR A 245 -5.72 15.35 -0.23
C TYR A 245 -5.40 16.58 -1.09
N LEU A 246 -6.22 17.60 -1.13
CA LEU A 246 -5.98 18.80 -1.94
C LEU A 246 -4.94 19.74 -1.30
N ILE A 247 -4.40 20.64 -2.11
CA ILE A 247 -3.57 21.75 -1.60
C ILE A 247 -4.52 22.89 -1.16
N PRO A 248 -4.41 23.41 0.08
CA PRO A 248 -5.27 24.48 0.54
C PRO A 248 -4.99 25.80 -0.20
N ALA A 249 -6.05 26.59 -0.42
CA ALA A 249 -5.95 27.93 -0.99
C ALA A 249 -5.53 28.99 0.03
N ASP A 250 -5.88 28.80 1.32
CA ASP A 250 -5.57 29.74 2.39
C ASP A 250 -4.05 29.82 2.66
N PRO A 251 -3.43 31.02 2.66
CA PRO A 251 -1.99 31.17 2.88
C PRO A 251 -1.46 30.60 4.20
N THR A 252 -2.26 30.65 5.27
CA THR A 252 -1.86 30.10 6.59
C THR A 252 -1.82 28.58 6.52
N MET A 253 -2.81 27.96 5.88
CA MET A 253 -2.85 26.51 5.67
C MET A 253 -1.77 26.04 4.71
N ARG A 254 -1.41 26.84 3.70
CA ARG A 254 -0.23 26.56 2.84
C ARG A 254 1.07 26.58 3.63
N ALA A 255 1.25 27.55 4.51
CA ALA A 255 2.42 27.58 5.40
C ALA A 255 2.48 26.34 6.31
N LYS A 256 1.33 25.85 6.79
CA LYS A 256 1.23 24.58 7.53
C LYS A 256 1.61 23.38 6.67
N LEU A 257 1.11 23.27 5.44
CA LEU A 257 1.49 22.20 4.50
C LEU A 257 3.00 22.23 4.22
N ARG A 258 3.57 23.42 3.97
CA ARG A 258 5.02 23.57 3.78
C ARG A 258 5.80 23.05 4.99
N ALA A 259 5.39 23.40 6.22
CA ALA A 259 6.02 22.88 7.43
C ALA A 259 5.90 21.34 7.59
N ILE A 260 4.78 20.75 7.16
CA ILE A 260 4.63 19.28 7.08
C ILE A 260 5.65 18.70 6.10
N CYS A 261 5.79 19.27 4.90
CA CYS A 261 6.75 18.82 3.89
C CYS A 261 8.21 18.93 4.37
N GLU A 262 8.57 20.00 5.10
CA GLU A 262 9.91 20.13 5.70
C GLU A 262 10.20 18.98 6.67
N ARG A 263 9.25 18.69 7.57
CA ARG A 263 9.38 17.60 8.55
C ARG A 263 9.35 16.22 7.89
N MET A 264 8.64 16.07 6.77
CA MET A 264 8.55 14.82 6.02
C MET A 264 9.94 14.34 5.56
N LEU A 265 10.80 15.24 5.07
CA LEU A 265 12.17 14.89 4.69
C LEU A 265 12.95 14.24 5.85
N TYR A 266 12.81 14.79 7.06
CA TYR A 266 13.51 14.24 8.22
C TYR A 266 12.92 12.89 8.66
N PHE A 267 11.62 12.70 8.53
CA PHE A 267 11.00 11.40 8.78
C PHE A 267 11.46 10.33 7.77
N GLU A 268 11.57 10.67 6.49
CA GLU A 268 12.13 9.76 5.47
C GLU A 268 13.58 9.37 5.79
N ARG A 269 14.40 10.36 6.18
CA ARG A 269 15.78 10.11 6.62
C ARG A 269 15.81 9.19 7.85
N HIS A 270 14.95 9.42 8.83
CA HIS A 270 14.84 8.58 10.03
C HIS A 270 14.47 7.14 9.68
N PHE A 271 13.44 6.94 8.86
CA PHE A 271 13.06 5.62 8.37
C PHE A 271 14.21 4.92 7.64
N LEU A 272 14.90 5.60 6.71
CA LEU A 272 16.00 5.02 5.97
C LEU A 272 17.21 4.67 6.85
N GLN A 273 17.50 5.47 7.87
CA GLN A 273 18.52 5.15 8.86
C GLN A 273 18.24 3.83 9.60
N LEU A 274 16.96 3.54 9.88
CA LEU A 274 16.51 2.28 10.50
C LEU A 274 16.42 1.13 9.48
N TYR A 275 16.08 1.42 8.23
CA TYR A 275 16.02 0.43 7.17
C TYR A 275 17.41 -0.12 6.79
N ARG A 276 18.46 0.71 6.83
CA ARG A 276 19.84 0.27 6.50
C ARG A 276 20.30 -0.96 7.31
N PRO A 277 20.30 -0.96 8.65
CA PRO A 277 20.71 -2.13 9.43
C PRO A 277 19.77 -3.33 9.22
N TYR A 278 18.47 -3.09 9.00
CA TYR A 278 17.52 -4.15 8.64
C TYR A 278 17.89 -4.81 7.29
N LEU A 279 18.19 -4.03 6.26
CA LEU A 279 18.58 -4.56 4.95
C LEU A 279 19.89 -5.36 5.04
N LEU A 280 20.86 -4.88 5.81
CA LEU A 280 22.10 -5.62 6.07
C LEU A 280 21.85 -6.94 6.80
N SER A 281 20.91 -6.98 7.75
CA SER A 281 20.54 -8.24 8.41
C SER A 281 19.85 -9.21 7.45
N GLN A 282 18.99 -8.71 6.54
CA GLN A 282 18.39 -9.53 5.48
C GLN A 282 19.47 -10.18 4.60
N PHE A 283 20.48 -9.44 4.13
CA PHE A 283 21.57 -10.04 3.33
C PHE A 283 22.37 -11.10 4.07
N ARG A 284 22.58 -10.90 5.37
CA ARG A 284 23.37 -11.81 6.21
C ARG A 284 22.59 -13.07 6.62
N GLN A 285 21.29 -12.96 6.84
CA GLN A 285 20.52 -13.98 7.57
C GLN A 285 19.30 -14.50 6.82
N ALA A 286 18.67 -13.69 5.96
CA ALA A 286 17.46 -14.13 5.25
C ALA A 286 17.78 -15.24 4.24
N GLU A 287 16.77 -16.04 3.92
CA GLU A 287 16.83 -17.14 2.95
C GLU A 287 15.58 -17.14 2.07
N GLY A 288 15.60 -17.93 0.98
CA GLY A 288 14.48 -18.08 0.06
C GLY A 288 13.89 -16.74 -0.43
N LYS A 289 12.55 -16.65 -0.44
CA LYS A 289 11.78 -15.49 -0.94
C LYS A 289 12.20 -14.17 -0.30
N GLN A 290 12.57 -14.16 0.99
CA GLN A 290 12.97 -12.92 1.68
C GLN A 290 14.32 -12.40 1.17
N LEU A 291 15.30 -13.30 0.97
CA LEU A 291 16.60 -12.92 0.41
C LEU A 291 16.46 -12.48 -1.05
N GLU A 292 15.69 -13.23 -1.85
CA GLU A 292 15.40 -12.90 -3.25
C GLU A 292 14.81 -11.50 -3.38
N ARG A 293 13.82 -11.17 -2.54
CA ARG A 293 13.22 -9.84 -2.52
C ARG A 293 14.22 -8.75 -2.17
N ALA A 294 15.05 -8.96 -1.13
CA ALA A 294 16.06 -7.99 -0.74
C ALA A 294 17.10 -7.74 -1.85
N ILE A 295 17.50 -8.78 -2.58
CA ILE A 295 18.39 -8.68 -3.75
C ILE A 295 17.73 -7.91 -4.88
N TRP A 296 16.51 -8.31 -5.27
CA TRP A 296 15.74 -7.65 -6.33
C TRP A 296 15.57 -6.14 -6.04
N LEU A 297 15.31 -5.77 -4.79
CA LEU A 297 15.20 -4.38 -4.38
C LEU A 297 16.48 -3.58 -4.59
N GLN A 298 17.65 -4.16 -4.28
CA GLN A 298 18.92 -3.46 -4.52
C GLN A 298 19.32 -3.42 -5.99
N GLU A 299 18.79 -4.31 -6.83
CA GLU A 299 18.98 -4.24 -8.28
C GLU A 299 18.16 -3.12 -8.91
N ASN A 300 16.94 -2.88 -8.40
CA ASN A 300 16.01 -1.91 -8.98
C ASN A 300 16.04 -0.53 -8.31
N ALA A 301 16.44 -0.48 -7.03
CA ALA A 301 16.60 0.76 -6.27
C ALA A 301 17.88 0.67 -5.43
N PRO A 302 19.08 0.77 -6.04
CA PRO A 302 20.34 0.54 -5.35
C PRO A 302 20.67 1.60 -4.30
N TRP A 303 21.10 1.15 -3.12
CA TRP A 303 21.73 1.97 -2.09
C TRP A 303 23.24 2.10 -2.37
N ASN A 304 23.73 3.32 -2.56
CA ASN A 304 25.16 3.60 -2.69
C ASN A 304 25.85 3.54 -1.31
N GLY A 305 26.41 2.38 -0.95
CA GLY A 305 27.18 2.21 0.27
C GLY A 305 28.05 0.96 0.19
N ILE A 306 29.34 1.09 0.47
CA ILE A 306 30.33 0.00 0.36
C ILE A 306 29.86 -1.24 1.14
N GLU A 307 29.42 -1.06 2.38
CA GLU A 307 28.93 -2.16 3.22
C GLU A 307 27.71 -2.87 2.61
N ILE A 308 26.81 -2.14 1.96
CA ILE A 308 25.64 -2.74 1.30
C ILE A 308 26.08 -3.55 0.08
N GLN A 309 27.01 -3.03 -0.72
CA GLN A 309 27.52 -3.71 -1.91
C GLN A 309 28.27 -5.00 -1.55
N GLU A 310 29.12 -4.96 -0.51
CA GLU A 310 29.80 -6.14 0.01
C GLU A 310 28.81 -7.19 0.55
N ALA A 311 27.82 -6.75 1.33
CA ALA A 311 26.78 -7.64 1.87
C ALA A 311 25.92 -8.28 0.76
N LEU A 312 25.55 -7.49 -0.26
CA LEU A 312 24.81 -7.97 -1.42
C LEU A 312 25.61 -9.00 -2.23
N GLN A 313 26.91 -8.76 -2.43
CA GLN A 313 27.77 -9.72 -3.13
C GLN A 313 27.89 -11.03 -2.35
N ALA A 314 28.09 -10.97 -1.03
CA ALA A 314 28.13 -12.14 -0.17
C ALA A 314 26.79 -12.90 -0.18
N ALA A 315 25.66 -12.20 -0.15
CA ALA A 315 24.32 -12.78 -0.25
C ALA A 315 24.11 -13.54 -1.56
N ARG A 316 24.51 -12.97 -2.71
CA ARG A 316 24.44 -13.64 -4.02
C ARG A 316 25.28 -14.91 -4.07
N GLN A 317 26.49 -14.88 -3.53
CA GLN A 317 27.35 -16.07 -3.47
C GLN A 317 26.72 -17.18 -2.61
N ARG A 318 26.09 -16.81 -1.49
CA ARG A 318 25.36 -17.76 -0.63
C ARG A 318 24.16 -18.37 -1.36
N GLN A 319 23.36 -17.55 -2.04
CA GLN A 319 22.20 -18.01 -2.83
C GLN A 319 22.61 -18.93 -3.99
N GLN A 320 23.72 -18.64 -4.66
CA GLN A 320 24.24 -19.50 -5.72
C GLN A 320 24.67 -20.88 -5.19
N LYS A 321 25.28 -20.92 -3.99
CA LYS A 321 25.69 -22.18 -3.35
C LYS A 321 24.50 -23.04 -2.91
N SER A 322 23.35 -22.46 -2.55
CA SER A 322 22.16 -23.23 -2.18
C SER A 322 21.43 -23.88 -3.36
N LEU A 323 21.76 -23.50 -4.60
CA LEU A 323 21.17 -24.06 -5.82
C LEU A 323 21.97 -25.23 -6.42
N LEU A 324 23.17 -25.51 -5.90
CA LEU A 324 24.07 -26.59 -6.36
C LEU A 324 23.93 -27.84 -5.49
#